data_AF-A0A2V7EVX2-F1
#
_entry.id   AF-A0A2V7EVX2-F1
#
_cell.length_a   1.000
_cell.length_b   1.000
_cell.length_c   1.000
_cell.angle_alpha   90.00
_cell.angle_beta   90.00
_cell.angle_gamma   90.00
#
_symmetry.space_group_name_H-M   'P 1'
#
loop_
_entity.id
_entity.type
_entity.pdbx_description
1 polymer ?
#
loop_
_entity_poly.entity_id
_entity_poly.type
_entity_poly.pdbx_seq_one_letter_code
_entity_poly.pdbx_strand_id
1 'polypeptide(L)' 'MQGIPYKGYLIRPDSQSLRSGGWMPRAWVVSHGKSRGARQAIFPRTETRPTLEQANQYAIELAKKWIDEQG' A
#
# COMPACT_ATOMS: atom_id res chain seq x y z
N MET A 1 8.41 8.74 5.45
CA MET A 1 7.58 8.58 4.23
C MET A 1 6.22 9.23 4.47
N GLN A 2 5.91 10.29 3.73
CA GLN A 2 4.64 11.01 3.81
C GLN A 2 3.53 10.13 3.22
N GLY A 3 2.40 9.99 3.90
CA GLY A 3 1.25 9.25 3.38
C GLY A 3 0.60 10.02 2.23
N ILE A 4 0.22 9.34 1.16
CA ILE A 4 -0.41 9.91 -0.03
C ILE A 4 -1.92 9.94 0.23
N PRO A 5 -2.55 11.12 0.37
CA PRO A 5 -4.00 11.21 0.48
C PRO A 5 -4.67 10.86 -0.85
N TYR A 6 -5.70 10.03 -0.83
CA TYR A 6 -6.45 9.58 -2.00
C TYR A 6 -7.91 9.28 -1.66
N LYS A 7 -8.87 9.98 -2.28
CA LYS A 7 -10.34 9.77 -2.08
C LYS A 7 -10.80 9.71 -0.61
N GLY A 8 -10.18 10.49 0.29
CA GLY A 8 -10.51 10.48 1.73
C GLY A 8 -9.80 9.39 2.55
N TYR A 9 -8.92 8.62 1.91
CA TYR A 9 -8.02 7.64 2.53
C TYR A 9 -6.57 8.16 2.51
N LEU A 10 -5.72 7.61 3.36
CA LEU A 10 -4.29 7.87 3.40
C LEU A 10 -3.51 6.60 3.05
N ILE A 11 -2.78 6.62 1.94
CA ILE A 11 -1.97 5.49 1.47
C ILE A 11 -0.53 5.66 1.97
N ARG A 12 -0.03 4.71 2.75
CA ARG A 12 1.36 4.68 3.23
C ARG A 12 2.08 3.47 2.66
N PRO A 13 2.88 3.62 1.60
CA PRO A 13 3.77 2.55 1.16
C PRO A 13 4.77 2.22 2.28
N ASP A 14 4.93 0.94 2.55
CA ASP A 14 5.73 0.33 3.61
C ASP A 14 6.33 -0.98 3.08
N SER A 15 6.93 -0.91 1.89
CA SER A 15 7.51 -2.09 1.24
C SER A 15 8.68 -2.63 2.07
N GLN A 16 8.70 -3.95 2.28
CA GLN A 16 9.74 -4.61 3.09
C GLN A 16 10.74 -5.34 2.22
N SER A 17 12.02 -5.19 2.56
CA SER A 17 13.09 -6.00 1.95
C SER A 17 13.00 -7.44 2.44
N LEU A 18 12.91 -8.38 1.51
CA LEU A 18 12.96 -9.81 1.77
C LEU A 18 14.42 -10.28 1.77
N ARG A 19 14.72 -11.28 2.62
CA ARG A 19 16.05 -11.92 2.65
C ARG A 19 16.48 -12.52 1.32
N SER A 20 15.54 -12.87 0.44
CA SER A 20 15.81 -13.44 -0.88
C SER A 20 16.26 -12.42 -1.94
N GLY A 21 16.50 -11.15 -1.56
CA GLY A 21 16.96 -10.11 -2.49
C GLY A 21 15.84 -9.39 -3.25
N GLY A 22 14.59 -9.55 -2.82
CA GLY A 22 13.43 -8.85 -3.38
C GLY A 22 12.80 -7.89 -2.38
N TRP A 23 11.94 -7.00 -2.87
CA TRP A 23 11.11 -6.11 -2.08
C TRP A 23 9.67 -6.56 -2.17
N MET A 24 9.05 -6.80 -1.03
CA MET A 24 7.63 -7.11 -0.93
C MET A 24 6.84 -5.80 -0.98
N PRO A 25 6.03 -5.57 -2.02
CA PRO A 25 5.17 -4.40 -2.11
C PRO A 25 4.17 -4.44 -0.95
N ARG A 26 4.13 -3.39 -0.14
CA ARG A 26 3.14 -3.28 0.92
C ARG A 26 2.74 -1.82 1.06
N ALA A 27 1.45 -1.57 1.15
CA ALA A 27 0.89 -0.27 1.44
C ALA A 27 -0.17 -0.38 2.52
N TRP A 28 -0.24 0.61 3.39
CA TRP A 28 -1.28 0.74 4.39
C TRP A 28 -2.28 1.80 3.94
N VAL A 29 -3.53 1.42 3.82
CA VAL A 29 -4.64 2.33 3.55
C VAL A 29 -5.30 2.67 4.89
N VAL A 30 -5.33 3.94 5.25
CA VAL A 30 -5.96 4.43 6.49
C VAL A 30 -7.18 5.25 6.10
N SER A 31 -8.37 4.85 6.53
CA SER A 31 -9.57 5.68 6.34
C SER A 31 -9.68 6.74 7.43
N HIS A 32 -10.01 7.97 7.06
CA HIS A 32 -10.31 9.04 8.01
C HIS A 32 -11.81 9.08 8.42
N GLY A 33 -12.68 8.27 7.80
CA GLY A 33 -14.12 8.34 7.94
C GLY A 33 -14.78 7.16 8.68
N LYS A 34 -15.61 7.48 9.68
CA LYS A 34 -16.62 6.66 10.39
C LYS A 34 -16.19 5.59 11.40
N SER A 35 -15.06 4.92 11.28
CA SER A 35 -14.58 4.01 12.33
C SER A 35 -13.11 4.26 12.60
N ARG A 36 -12.79 4.68 13.84
CA ARG A 36 -11.45 4.98 14.36
C ARG A 36 -10.38 4.08 13.71
N GLY A 37 -9.65 4.62 12.74
CA GLY A 37 -8.37 4.07 12.31
C GLY A 37 -8.40 2.70 11.65
N ALA A 38 -9.45 2.37 10.87
CA ALA A 38 -9.41 1.18 10.02
C ALA A 38 -8.19 1.25 9.08
N ARG A 39 -7.17 0.46 9.40
CA ARG A 39 -5.90 0.38 8.69
C ARG A 39 -5.88 -0.93 7.91
N GLN A 40 -6.11 -0.86 6.61
CA GLN A 40 -6.06 -2.01 5.74
C GLN A 40 -4.64 -2.17 5.18
N ALA A 41 -4.03 -3.32 5.38
CA ALA A 41 -2.81 -3.67 4.68
C ALA A 41 -3.16 -4.17 3.28
N ILE A 42 -2.59 -3.53 2.27
CA ILE A 42 -2.66 -3.91 0.86
C ILE A 42 -1.28 -4.42 0.46
N PHE A 43 -1.23 -5.69 0.08
CA PHE A 43 -0.02 -6.34 -0.40
C PHE A 43 -0.41 -7.39 -1.44
N PRO A 44 0.37 -7.55 -2.51
CA PRO A 44 0.18 -8.66 -3.44
C PRO A 44 0.59 -9.97 -2.77
N ARG A 45 -0.11 -11.07 -3.10
CA ARG A 45 0.16 -12.39 -2.52
C ARG A 45 1.42 -13.06 -3.06
N THR A 46 1.83 -12.75 -4.29
CA THR A 46 2.84 -13.55 -5.01
C THR A 46 3.88 -12.70 -5.74
N GLU A 47 3.75 -11.38 -5.74
CA GLU A 47 4.68 -10.51 -6.48
C GLU A 47 5.70 -9.86 -5.54
N THR A 48 6.95 -10.04 -5.90
CA THR A 48 8.09 -9.33 -5.29
C THR A 48 8.75 -8.51 -6.39
N ARG A 49 9.24 -7.32 -6.05
CA ARG A 49 9.90 -6.43 -6.99
C ARG A 49 11.39 -6.36 -6.69
N PRO A 50 12.25 -6.19 -7.70
CA PRO A 50 13.69 -6.10 -7.47
C PRO A 50 14.09 -4.81 -6.74
N THR A 51 13.30 -3.74 -6.83
CA THR A 51 13.62 -2.43 -6.23
C THR A 51 12.50 -1.91 -5.34
N LEU A 52 12.89 -1.11 -4.34
CA LEU A 52 11.98 -0.43 -3.42
C LEU A 52 11.01 0.51 -4.15
N GLU A 53 11.49 1.25 -5.15
CA GLU A 53 10.65 2.17 -5.93
C GLU A 53 9.54 1.43 -6.69
N GLN A 54 9.87 0.33 -7.37
CA GLN A 54 8.87 -0.50 -8.04
C GLN A 54 7.88 -1.13 -7.04
N ALA A 55 8.37 -1.60 -5.90
CA ALA A 55 7.50 -2.15 -4.85
C ALA A 55 6.54 -1.08 -4.31
N ASN A 56 7.03 0.13 -4.06
CA ASN A 56 6.22 1.24 -3.57
C ASN A 56 5.20 1.69 -4.61
N GLN A 57 5.60 1.88 -5.87
CA GLN A 57 4.67 2.26 -6.95
C GLN A 57 3.57 1.22 -7.09
N TYR A 58 3.92 -0.06 -7.17
CA TYR A 58 2.95 -1.14 -7.31
C TYR A 58 1.99 -1.21 -6.11
N ALA A 59 2.51 -1.04 -4.88
CA ALA A 59 1.69 -1.03 -3.68
C ALA A 59 0.73 0.18 -3.64
N ILE A 60 1.16 1.35 -4.12
CA ILE A 60 0.31 2.54 -4.24
C ILE A 60 -0.80 2.32 -5.27
N GLU A 61 -0.49 1.74 -6.43
CA GLU A 61 -1.48 1.45 -7.47
C GLU A 61 -2.53 0.44 -6.99
N LEU A 62 -2.10 -0.64 -6.33
CA LEU A 62 -3.01 -1.60 -5.71
C LEU A 62 -3.87 -0.95 -4.64
N ALA A 63 -3.30 -0.09 -3.80
CA ALA A 63 -4.05 0.64 -2.79
C ALA A 63 -5.10 1.56 -3.41
N LYS A 64 -4.76 2.29 -4.48
CA LYS A 64 -5.71 3.13 -5.22
C LYS A 64 -6.84 2.30 -5.81
N LYS A 65 -6.52 1.16 -6.45
CA LYS A 65 -7.53 0.25 -7.02
C LYS A 65 -8.45 -0.33 -5.96
N TRP A 66 -7.90 -0.75 -4.82
CA TRP A 66 -8.70 -1.22 -3.69
C TRP A 66 -9.62 -0.12 -3.16
N ILE A 67 -9.12 1.11 -2.99
CA ILE A 67 -9.97 2.25 -2.59
C ILE A 67 -11.08 2.51 -3.60
N ASP A 68 -10.80 2.34 -4.90
CA ASP A 68 -11.78 2.49 -5.97
C ASP A 68 -12.88 1.41 -5.89
N GLU A 69 -12.53 0.17 -5.58
CA GLU A 69 -13.51 -0.92 -5.37
C GLU A 69 -14.29 -0.82 -4.05
N GLN A 70 -13.80 -0.07 -3.07
CA GLN A 70 -14.46 0.14 -1.78
C GLN A 70 -15.34 1.40 -1.73
N GLY A 71 -15.18 2.32 -2.69
CA GLY A 71 -15.91 3.58 -2.79
C GLY A 71 -17.14 3.49 -3.67
#